data_AF-A0AA96IZP2-F1
#
_entry.id   AF-A0AA96IZP2-F1
#
_cell.length_a   1.000
_cell.length_b   1.000
_cell.length_c   1.000
_cell.angle_alpha   90.00
_cell.angle_beta   90.00
_cell.angle_gamma   90.00
#
_symmetry.space_group_name_H-M   'P 1'
#
loop_
_entity.id
_entity.type
_entity.pdbx_description
1 polymer ?
#
loop_
_entity_poly.entity_id
_entity_poly.type
_entity_poly.pdbx_seq_one_letter_code
_entity_poly.pdbx_strand_id
1 'polypeptide(L)'
;MPRSDSLSFGGQIVRYAINGMVATLVHYSVLRFNIEVMKVPSAGAANALAAIFGITVSFIGSRYFVFKAAQGGLMRQGALFLLTYACIAALHGLILYIWTDRYGLNYSVGFLLATGMQVSCSFVANKFMVFR
;
A
#
# COMPACT_ATOMS: atom_id res chain seq x y z
N MET A 1 -16.07 -31.18 -0.78
CA MET A 1 -15.72 -30.56 0.53
C MET A 1 -15.67 -29.05 0.34
N PRO A 2 -16.51 -28.24 1.01
CA PRO A 2 -16.34 -26.80 1.03
C PRO A 2 -15.14 -26.47 1.93
N ARG A 3 -14.15 -25.75 1.39
CA ARG A 3 -12.95 -25.34 2.13
C ARG A 3 -13.34 -24.44 3.31
N SER A 4 -13.14 -24.92 4.52
CA SER A 4 -13.08 -24.12 5.75
C SER A 4 -11.80 -23.29 5.73
N ASP A 5 -11.84 -22.15 5.07
CA ASP A 5 -10.77 -21.15 5.16
C ASP A 5 -11.38 -19.74 5.22
N SER A 6 -12.49 -19.63 5.97
CA SER A 6 -12.99 -18.34 6.47
C SER A 6 -12.06 -17.84 7.55
N LEU A 7 -10.87 -17.39 7.16
CA LEU A 7 -10.06 -16.54 8.05
C LEU A 7 -10.96 -15.42 8.54
N SER A 8 -11.14 -15.31 9.86
CA SER A 8 -11.98 -14.28 10.43
C SER A 8 -11.51 -12.92 9.95
N PHE A 9 -12.44 -11.97 9.84
CA PHE A 9 -12.16 -10.60 9.42
C PHE A 9 -10.94 -10.00 10.14
N GLY A 10 -10.81 -10.26 11.45
CA GLY A 10 -9.67 -9.82 12.26
C GLY A 10 -8.33 -10.44 11.83
N GLY A 11 -8.32 -11.71 11.46
CA GLY A 11 -7.11 -12.37 10.95
C GLY A 11 -6.57 -11.75 9.66
N GLN A 12 -7.46 -11.29 8.77
CA GLN A 12 -7.06 -10.59 7.54
C GLN A 12 -6.47 -9.21 7.85
N ILE A 13 -7.04 -8.47 8.82
CA ILE A 13 -6.52 -7.15 9.24
C ILE A 13 -5.09 -7.29 9.77
N VAL A 14 -4.85 -8.25 10.68
CA VAL A 14 -3.52 -8.47 11.27
C VAL A 14 -2.50 -8.81 10.18
N ARG A 15 -2.84 -9.71 9.25
CA ARG A 15 -1.95 -10.06 8.14
C ARG A 15 -1.71 -8.88 7.21
N TYR A 16 -2.72 -8.07 6.96
CA TYR A 16 -2.58 -6.86 6.14
C TYR A 16 -1.63 -5.84 6.79
N ALA A 17 -1.74 -5.65 8.09
CA ALA A 17 -0.81 -4.81 8.86
C ALA A 17 0.63 -5.36 8.79
N ILE A 18 0.81 -6.67 9.00
CA ILE A 18 2.13 -7.33 8.87
C ILE A 18 2.69 -7.14 7.46
N ASN A 19 1.88 -7.37 6.44
CA ASN A 19 2.27 -7.17 5.04
C ASN A 19 2.72 -5.72 4.78
N GLY A 20 1.97 -4.74 5.28
CA GLY A 20 2.35 -3.32 5.16
C GLY A 20 3.67 -3.00 5.84
N MET A 21 3.92 -3.53 7.04
CA MET A 21 5.20 -3.34 7.75
C MET A 21 6.37 -3.98 6.98
N VAL A 22 6.20 -5.20 6.47
CA VAL A 22 7.23 -5.88 5.68
C VAL A 22 7.53 -5.12 4.39
N ALA A 23 6.49 -4.69 3.66
CA ALA A 23 6.66 -3.90 2.45
C ALA A 23 7.38 -2.58 2.72
N THR A 24 7.05 -1.90 3.83
CA THR A 24 7.70 -0.65 4.25
C THR A 24 9.16 -0.88 4.60
N LEU A 25 9.48 -1.97 5.32
CA LEU A 25 10.85 -2.32 5.67
C LEU A 25 11.68 -2.62 4.42
N VAL A 26 11.13 -3.36 3.45
CA VAL A 26 11.80 -3.63 2.18
C VAL A 26 12.02 -2.34 1.40
N HIS A 27 11.01 -1.49 1.26
CA HIS A 27 11.15 -0.18 0.61
C HIS A 27 12.27 0.62 1.25
N TYR A 28 12.23 0.80 2.58
CA TYR A 28 13.21 1.61 3.28
C TYR A 28 14.62 1.03 3.16
N SER A 29 14.77 -0.30 3.21
CA SER A 29 16.06 -0.97 3.04
C SER A 29 16.63 -0.77 1.62
N VAL A 30 15.79 -0.88 0.59
CA VAL A 30 16.20 -0.64 -0.81
C VAL A 30 16.55 0.82 -1.02
N LEU A 31 15.76 1.75 -0.48
CA LEU A 31 16.06 3.18 -0.53
C LEU A 31 17.42 3.47 0.12
N ARG A 32 17.64 2.96 1.33
CA ARG A 32 18.89 3.12 2.06
C ARG A 32 20.07 2.55 1.28
N PHE A 33 19.93 1.35 0.71
CA PHE A 33 20.95 0.74 -0.15
C PHE A 33 21.25 1.61 -1.39
N ASN A 34 20.22 2.13 -2.05
CA ASN A 34 20.38 3.01 -3.21
C ASN A 34 21.18 4.29 -2.88
N ILE A 35 20.93 4.89 -1.72
CA ILE A 35 21.61 6.11 -1.28
C ILE A 35 23.00 5.83 -0.74
N GLU A 36 23.11 4.89 0.20
CA GLU A 36 24.33 4.68 0.97
C GLU A 36 25.36 3.83 0.23
N VAL A 37 24.92 2.85 -0.57
CA VAL A 37 25.80 1.89 -1.25
C VAL A 37 25.94 2.24 -2.72
N MET A 38 24.84 2.35 -3.45
CA MET A 38 24.86 2.65 -4.89
C MET A 38 25.16 4.13 -5.18
N LYS A 39 25.13 4.99 -4.16
CA LYS A 39 25.38 6.43 -4.26
C LYS A 39 24.53 7.11 -5.33
N VAL A 40 23.27 6.69 -5.48
CA VAL A 40 22.33 7.31 -6.42
C VAL A 40 22.19 8.80 -6.07
N PRO A 41 22.54 9.75 -6.97
CA PRO A 41 22.63 11.17 -6.62
C PRO A 41 21.27 11.82 -6.29
N SER A 42 20.19 11.28 -6.85
CA SER A 42 18.83 11.79 -6.64
C SER A 42 18.07 10.92 -5.66
N ALA A 43 17.71 11.49 -4.51
CA ALA A 43 16.85 10.83 -3.52
C ALA A 43 15.47 10.46 -4.11
N GLY A 44 14.95 11.28 -5.03
CA GLY A 44 13.71 10.98 -5.74
C GLY A 44 13.83 9.73 -6.60
N ALA A 45 14.90 9.61 -7.40
CA ALA A 45 15.14 8.43 -8.23
C ALA A 45 15.38 7.16 -7.40
N ALA A 46 16.16 7.28 -6.32
CA ALA A 46 16.38 6.19 -5.37
C ALA A 46 15.08 5.72 -4.71
N ASN A 47 14.20 6.66 -4.34
CA ASN A 47 12.89 6.36 -3.76
C ASN A 47 11.93 5.75 -4.77
N ALA A 48 11.92 6.21 -6.02
CA ALA A 48 11.11 5.62 -7.08
C ALA A 48 11.49 4.16 -7.33
N LEU A 49 12.80 3.86 -7.38
CA LEU A 49 13.29 2.48 -7.52
C LEU A 49 12.90 1.63 -6.31
N ALA A 50 13.06 2.16 -5.08
CA ALA A 50 12.66 1.48 -3.86
C ALA A 50 11.15 1.20 -3.79
N ALA A 51 10.33 2.13 -4.28
CA ALA A 51 8.88 2.00 -4.35
C ALA A 51 8.45 0.80 -5.21
N ILE A 52 9.16 0.51 -6.31
CA ILE A 52 8.87 -0.67 -7.14
C ILE A 52 8.96 -1.96 -6.30
N PHE A 53 10.00 -2.11 -5.49
CA PHE A 53 10.16 -3.26 -4.61
C PHE A 53 9.11 -3.29 -3.50
N GLY A 54 8.86 -2.16 -2.82
CA GLY A 54 7.86 -2.06 -1.77
C GLY A 54 6.45 -2.41 -2.26
N ILE A 55 6.03 -1.84 -3.40
CA ILE A 55 4.74 -2.12 -4.06
C ILE A 55 4.65 -3.59 -4.46
N THR A 56 5.72 -4.15 -5.04
CA THR A 56 5.76 -5.57 -5.45
C THR A 56 5.58 -6.50 -4.25
N VAL A 57 6.32 -6.27 -3.16
CA VAL A 57 6.19 -7.05 -1.92
C VAL A 57 4.78 -6.90 -1.33
N SER A 58 4.24 -5.69 -1.29
CA SER A 58 2.90 -5.43 -0.80
C SER A 58 1.83 -6.17 -1.61
N PHE A 59 1.96 -6.19 -2.95
CA PHE A 59 1.05 -6.90 -3.85
C PHE A 59 1.14 -8.42 -3.65
N ILE A 60 2.35 -8.97 -3.66
CA ILE A 60 2.59 -10.41 -3.47
C ILE A 60 2.06 -10.86 -2.11
N GLY A 61 2.40 -10.17 -1.02
CA GLY A 61 1.92 -10.55 0.30
C GLY A 61 0.40 -10.37 0.45
N SER A 62 -0.20 -9.33 -0.15
CA SER A 62 -1.66 -9.21 -0.21
C SER A 62 -2.29 -10.41 -0.93
N ARG A 63 -1.76 -10.79 -2.09
CA ARG A 63 -2.28 -11.88 -2.92
C ARG A 63 -2.15 -13.25 -2.25
N TYR A 64 -0.98 -13.59 -1.73
CA TYR A 64 -0.66 -14.95 -1.29
C TYR A 64 -0.82 -15.16 0.21
N PHE A 65 -0.54 -14.14 1.03
CA PHE A 65 -0.55 -14.25 2.49
C PHE A 65 -1.82 -13.70 3.14
N VAL A 66 -2.26 -12.51 2.72
CA VAL A 66 -3.43 -11.84 3.31
C VAL A 66 -4.73 -12.45 2.81
N PHE A 67 -4.97 -12.40 1.49
CA PHE A 67 -6.25 -12.78 0.89
C PHE A 67 -6.28 -14.18 0.27
N LYS A 68 -5.12 -14.86 0.15
CA LYS A 68 -4.99 -16.20 -0.46
C LYS A 68 -5.66 -16.31 -1.86
N ALA A 69 -5.68 -15.21 -2.63
CA ALA A 69 -6.41 -15.07 -3.90
C ALA A 69 -5.59 -15.51 -5.12
N ALA A 70 -4.74 -16.52 -4.97
CA ALA A 70 -3.80 -16.97 -6.00
C ALA A 70 -4.47 -17.53 -7.26
N GLN A 71 -5.77 -17.83 -7.21
CA GLN A 71 -6.54 -18.40 -8.32
C GLN A 71 -7.04 -17.34 -9.32
N GLY A 72 -7.01 -16.05 -8.98
CA GLY A 72 -7.40 -14.98 -9.91
C GLY A 72 -6.27 -14.60 -10.88
N GLY A 73 -6.61 -14.01 -12.04
CA GLY A 73 -5.64 -13.59 -13.05
C GLY A 73 -4.64 -12.55 -12.54
N LEU A 74 -3.33 -12.84 -12.62
CA LEU A 74 -2.26 -12.00 -12.07
C LEU A 74 -2.29 -10.56 -12.63
N MET A 75 -2.41 -10.42 -13.95
CA MET A 75 -2.39 -9.12 -14.61
C MET A 75 -3.58 -8.23 -14.22
N ARG A 76 -4.78 -8.81 -14.12
CA ARG A 76 -5.98 -8.09 -13.67
C ARG A 76 -5.84 -7.60 -12.24
N GLN A 77 -5.40 -8.48 -11.33
CA GLN A 77 -5.22 -8.08 -9.93
C GLN A 77 -4.11 -7.03 -9.78
N GLY A 78 -3.00 -7.17 -10.52
CA GLY A 78 -1.93 -6.17 -10.54
C GLY A 78 -2.41 -4.80 -11.04
N ALA A 79 -3.15 -4.77 -12.16
CA ALA A 79 -3.70 -3.53 -12.71
C ALA A 79 -4.70 -2.86 -11.75
N LEU A 80 -5.63 -3.63 -11.17
CA LEU A 80 -6.58 -3.10 -10.18
C LEU A 80 -5.88 -2.62 -8.91
N PHE A 81 -4.83 -3.30 -8.45
CA PHE A 81 -4.04 -2.89 -7.30
C PHE A 81 -3.37 -1.54 -7.57
N LEU A 82 -2.65 -1.41 -8.69
CA LEU A 82 -1.99 -0.15 -9.07
C LEU A 82 -3.00 1.00 -9.24
N LEU A 83 -4.11 0.76 -9.93
CA LEU A 83 -5.17 1.76 -10.10
C LEU A 83 -5.76 2.20 -8.76
N THR A 84 -6.04 1.25 -7.87
CA THR A 84 -6.56 1.53 -6.52
C THR A 84 -5.60 2.43 -5.75
N TYR A 85 -4.31 2.09 -5.72
CA TYR A 85 -3.31 2.87 -4.99
C TYR A 85 -3.06 4.25 -5.63
N ALA A 86 -3.14 4.37 -6.95
CA ALA A 86 -3.06 5.65 -7.64
C ALA A 86 -4.24 6.58 -7.26
N CYS A 87 -5.47 6.05 -7.26
CA CYS A 87 -6.66 6.79 -6.84
C CYS A 87 -6.57 7.20 -5.35
N ILE A 88 -6.09 6.30 -4.49
CA ILE A 88 -5.91 6.61 -3.06
C ILE A 88 -4.85 7.69 -2.86
N ALA A 89 -3.73 7.65 -3.58
CA ALA A 89 -2.69 8.67 -3.50
C ALA A 89 -3.21 10.04 -3.93
N ALA A 90 -3.97 10.10 -5.03
CA ALA A 90 -4.62 11.34 -5.47
C ALA A 90 -5.61 11.87 -4.43
N LEU A 91 -6.42 10.99 -3.83
CA LEU A 91 -7.37 11.37 -2.78
C LEU A 91 -6.66 11.82 -1.49
N HIS A 92 -5.58 11.16 -1.10
CA HIS A 92 -4.75 11.55 0.06
C HIS A 92 -4.17 12.95 -0.14
N GLY A 93 -3.58 13.21 -1.32
CA GLY A 93 -3.09 14.54 -1.69
C GLY A 93 -4.19 15.60 -1.73
N LEU A 94 -5.38 15.27 -2.24
CA LEU A 94 -6.53 16.19 -2.26
C LEU A 94 -7.01 16.53 -0.85
N ILE A 95 -7.14 15.54 0.04
CA ILE A 95 -7.53 15.79 1.44
C ILE A 95 -6.50 16.71 2.10
N LEU A 96 -5.21 16.41 1.92
CA LEU A 96 -4.15 17.19 2.53
C LEU A 96 -4.17 18.64 2.00
N TYR A 97 -4.24 18.83 0.68
CA TYR A 97 -4.35 20.14 0.05
C TYR A 97 -5.56 20.95 0.56
N ILE A 98 -6.74 20.33 0.64
CA ILE A 98 -7.92 21.01 1.18
C ILE A 98 -7.68 21.39 2.65
N TRP A 99 -7.13 20.48 3.46
CA TRP A 99 -6.89 20.70 4.88
C TRP A 99 -5.86 21.80 5.16
N THR A 100 -4.70 21.72 4.51
CA THR A 100 -3.56 22.59 4.80
C THR A 100 -3.59 23.87 4.00
N ASP A 101 -3.78 23.79 2.69
CA ASP A 101 -3.62 24.93 1.79
C ASP A 101 -4.89 25.77 1.69
N ARG A 102 -6.06 25.13 1.76
CA ARG A 102 -7.35 25.86 1.68
C ARG A 102 -7.86 26.31 3.05
N TYR A 103 -7.68 25.51 4.09
CA TYR A 103 -8.14 25.85 5.45
C TYR A 103 -7.03 26.29 6.42
N GLY A 104 -5.75 26.20 6.04
CA GLY A 104 -4.64 26.63 6.89
C GLY A 104 -4.43 25.77 8.15
N LEU A 105 -5.00 24.55 8.19
CA LEU A 105 -4.97 23.69 9.37
C LEU A 105 -3.63 22.98 9.53
N ASN A 106 -3.40 22.40 10.72
CA ASN A 106 -2.16 21.70 11.03
C ASN A 106 -1.91 20.50 10.08
N TYR A 107 -0.74 20.48 9.46
CA TYR A 107 -0.31 19.46 8.50
C TYR A 107 -0.27 18.05 9.08
N SER A 108 0.23 17.88 10.31
CA SER A 108 0.36 16.56 10.93
C SER A 108 -0.99 15.91 11.17
N VAL A 109 -2.00 16.70 11.58
CA VAL A 109 -3.38 16.21 11.74
C VAL A 109 -3.99 15.83 10.39
N GLY A 110 -3.84 16.68 9.38
CA GLY A 110 -4.33 16.38 8.02
C GLY A 110 -3.69 15.13 7.44
N PHE A 111 -2.38 14.95 7.63
CA PHE A 111 -1.64 13.78 7.19
C PHE A 111 -2.14 12.50 7.89
N LEU A 112 -2.38 12.55 9.20
CA LEU A 112 -2.90 11.41 9.95
C LEU A 112 -4.31 11.02 9.46
N LEU A 113 -5.19 12.00 9.24
CA LEU A 113 -6.54 11.79 8.72
C LEU A 113 -6.51 11.15 7.32
N ALA A 114 -5.73 11.74 6.41
CA ALA A 114 -5.58 11.23 5.05
C ALA A 114 -4.99 9.81 5.05
N THR A 115 -4.05 9.52 5.94
CA THR A 115 -3.43 8.19 6.08
C THR A 115 -4.42 7.16 6.63
N GLY A 116 -5.23 7.51 7.63
CA GLY A 116 -6.29 6.65 8.16
C GLY A 116 -7.33 6.29 7.10
N MET A 117 -7.74 7.28 6.29
CA MET A 117 -8.57 7.06 5.10
C MET A 117 -7.88 6.11 4.12
N GLN A 118 -6.62 6.39 3.75
CA GLN A 118 -5.86 5.58 2.81
C GLN A 118 -5.81 4.10 3.22
N VAL A 119 -5.46 3.81 4.47
CA VAL A 119 -5.35 2.42 4.98
C VAL A 119 -6.70 1.71 4.97
N SER A 120 -7.77 2.42 5.34
CA SER A 120 -9.12 1.87 5.37
C SER A 120 -9.62 1.57 3.95
N CYS A 121 -9.50 2.54 3.04
CA CYS A 121 -9.88 2.41 1.64
C CYS A 121 -9.08 1.32 0.93
N SER A 122 -7.76 1.25 1.15
CA SER A 122 -6.91 0.23 0.53
C SER A 122 -7.28 -1.16 1.00
N PHE A 123 -7.58 -1.36 2.29
CA PHE A 123 -8.01 -2.66 2.80
C PHE A 123 -9.33 -3.11 2.18
N VAL A 124 -10.34 -2.22 2.17
CA VAL A 124 -11.67 -2.51 1.61
C VAL A 124 -11.58 -2.82 0.11
N ALA A 125 -10.91 -1.96 -0.66
CA ALA A 125 -10.74 -2.16 -2.10
C ALA A 125 -9.97 -3.44 -2.41
N ASN A 126 -8.87 -3.71 -1.68
CA ASN A 126 -8.11 -4.94 -1.89
C ASN A 126 -8.96 -6.18 -1.62
N LYS A 127 -9.74 -6.17 -0.54
CA LYS A 127 -10.57 -7.32 -0.15
C LYS A 127 -11.71 -7.60 -1.12
N PHE A 128 -12.46 -6.57 -1.53
CA PHE A 128 -13.72 -6.76 -2.26
C PHE A 128 -13.61 -6.57 -3.77
N MET A 129 -12.57 -5.90 -4.24
CA MET A 129 -12.39 -5.58 -5.66
C MET A 129 -11.14 -6.22 -6.26
N VAL A 130 -9.97 -6.07 -5.62
CA VAL A 130 -8.69 -6.50 -6.22
C VAL A 130 -8.50 -8.01 -6.10
N PHE A 131 -8.69 -8.58 -4.91
CA PHE A 131 -8.36 -9.98 -4.60
C PHE A 131 -9.61 -10.85 -4.44
N ARG A 132 -10.69 -10.50 -5.14
CA ARG A 132 -11.89 -11.33 -5.26
C ARG A 132 -11.68 -12.51 -6.22
#